data_AF-A0A3A2ZJE5-F1
#
_entry.id   AF-A0A3A2ZJE5-F1
#
_cell.length_a   1.000
_cell.length_b   1.000
_cell.length_c   1.000
_cell.angle_alpha   90.00
_cell.angle_beta   90.00
_cell.angle_gamma   90.00
#
_symmetry.space_group_name_H-M   'P 1'
#
loop_
_entity.id
_entity.type
_entity.pdbx_description
1 polymer ?
#
loop_
_entity_poly.entity_id
_entity_poly.type
_entity_poly.pdbx_seq_one_letter_code
_entity_poly.pdbx_strand_id
1 'polypeptide(L)'
;MVSIFSYALPVWSKAISIVAAKLGDRNILPFLHLTLAFLWSLSYVPGALIYVENYVPWSVLVLSLNSLSRSGVVDAHVESKEFPQQQSGTGRQLPEDFPIRGLVWAPYYFPSDFFEGDVVDEDERALELPSHTAPRAER
;
A
#
# COMPACT_ATOMS: atom_id res chain seq x y z
N MET A 1 5.48 -3.97 29.73
CA MET A 1 5.44 -3.83 28.26
C MET A 1 4.19 -3.08 27.79
N VAL A 2 3.80 -1.99 28.48
CA VAL A 2 2.52 -1.27 28.24
C VAL A 2 2.75 0.19 27.78
N SER A 3 3.99 0.64 27.59
CA SER A 3 4.31 2.07 27.48
C SER A 3 4.50 2.63 26.07
N ILE A 4 4.73 1.80 25.04
CA ILE A 4 5.03 2.29 23.67
C ILE A 4 3.82 2.20 22.73
N PHE A 5 3.05 1.11 22.81
CA PHE A 5 1.86 0.92 21.97
C PHE A 5 0.73 1.90 22.29
N SER A 6 0.63 2.35 23.55
CA SER A 6 -0.37 3.32 24.01
C SER A 6 -0.28 4.67 23.30
N TYR A 7 0.90 5.04 22.81
CA TYR A 7 1.13 6.28 22.07
C TYR A 7 1.31 6.05 20.56
N ALA A 8 1.94 4.94 20.17
CA ALA A 8 2.20 4.64 18.77
C ALA A 8 0.91 4.44 17.95
N LEU A 9 -0.07 3.71 18.47
CA LEU A 9 -1.30 3.40 17.74
C LEU A 9 -2.19 4.64 17.51
N PRO A 10 -2.41 5.53 18.49
CA PRO A 10 -3.09 6.80 18.24
C PRO A 10 -2.39 7.69 17.20
N VAL A 11 -1.05 7.77 17.27
CA VAL A 11 -0.26 8.57 16.30
C VAL A 11 -0.37 7.97 14.90
N TRP A 12 -0.23 6.65 14.78
CA TRP A 12 -0.39 5.93 13.53
C TRP A 12 -1.78 6.11 12.93
N SER A 13 -2.82 5.92 13.73
CA SER A 13 -4.23 6.16 13.34
C SER A 13 -4.46 7.59 12.86
N LYS A 14 -3.92 8.58 13.58
CA LYS A 14 -4.07 9.99 13.23
C LYS A 14 -3.32 10.33 11.94
N ALA A 15 -2.11 9.79 11.75
CA ALA A 15 -1.34 9.98 10.53
C ALA A 15 -2.09 9.43 9.32
N ILE A 16 -2.59 8.19 9.39
CA ILE A 16 -3.39 7.59 8.32
C ILE A 16 -4.64 8.44 8.07
N SER A 17 -5.34 8.87 9.11
CA SER A 17 -6.55 9.67 8.97
C SER A 17 -6.30 10.98 8.23
N ILE A 18 -5.20 11.69 8.56
CA ILE A 18 -4.83 12.96 7.93
C ILE A 18 -4.48 12.74 6.46
N VAL A 19 -3.71 11.70 6.15
CA VAL A 19 -3.27 11.41 4.78
C VAL A 19 -4.44 10.96 3.92
N ALA A 20 -5.24 9.99 4.40
CA ALA A 20 -6.42 9.47 3.72
C ALA A 20 -7.48 10.58 3.45
N ALA A 21 -7.64 11.55 4.35
CA ALA A 21 -8.60 12.63 4.18
C ALA A 21 -8.30 13.59 2.99
N LYS A 22 -7.13 13.51 2.36
CA LYS A 22 -6.77 14.30 1.17
C LYS A 22 -7.39 13.70 -0.10
N LEU A 23 -8.72 13.65 -0.15
CA LEU A 23 -9.46 13.03 -1.25
C LEU A 23 -9.06 13.63 -2.61
N GLY A 24 -8.76 12.77 -3.58
CA GLY A 24 -8.33 13.15 -4.92
C GLY A 24 -6.85 13.52 -5.06
N ASP A 25 -6.09 13.63 -3.97
CA ASP A 25 -4.64 13.84 -4.03
C ASP A 25 -3.92 12.52 -4.31
N ARG A 26 -3.40 12.35 -5.52
CA ARG A 26 -2.70 11.12 -5.94
C ARG A 26 -1.36 10.91 -5.23
N ASN A 27 -0.79 11.95 -4.61
CA ASN A 27 0.49 11.83 -3.89
C ASN A 27 0.37 11.05 -2.57
N ILE A 28 -0.86 10.77 -2.10
CA ILE A 28 -1.07 9.97 -0.90
C ILE A 28 -0.99 8.47 -1.16
N LEU A 29 -1.11 8.06 -2.42
CA LEU A 29 -1.26 6.66 -2.79
C LEU A 29 -0.09 5.77 -2.34
N PRO A 30 1.20 6.18 -2.40
CA PRO A 30 2.29 5.34 -1.88
C PRO A 30 2.14 5.04 -0.39
N PHE A 31 1.66 6.03 0.38
CA PHE A 31 1.42 5.87 1.81
C PHE A 31 0.22 4.96 2.09
N LEU A 32 -0.85 5.08 1.29
CA LEU A 32 -2.01 4.19 1.42
C LEU A 32 -1.64 2.76 1.04
N HIS A 33 -0.89 2.57 -0.04
CA HIS A 33 -0.36 1.27 -0.46
C HIS A 33 0.45 0.60 0.66
N LEU A 34 1.44 1.30 1.23
CA LEU A 34 2.21 0.82 2.40
C LEU A 34 1.29 0.41 3.57
N THR A 35 0.31 1.25 3.89
CA THR A 35 -0.60 1.03 5.02
C THR A 35 -1.48 -0.20 4.82
N LEU A 36 -2.05 -0.34 3.61
CA LEU A 36 -2.93 -1.46 3.27
C LEU A 36 -2.14 -2.75 3.10
N ALA A 37 -0.94 -2.71 2.53
CA ALA A 37 -0.04 -3.85 2.43
C ALA A 37 0.37 -4.37 3.82
N PHE A 38 0.62 -3.48 4.79
CA PHE A 38 0.86 -3.86 6.17
C PHE A 38 -0.36 -4.55 6.79
N LEU A 39 -1.56 -3.96 6.67
CA LEU A 39 -2.79 -4.53 7.19
C LEU A 39 -3.11 -5.89 6.56
N TRP A 40 -2.93 -6.01 5.25
CA TRP A 40 -3.06 -7.26 4.51
C TRP A 40 -2.11 -8.32 5.06
N SER A 41 -0.84 -7.98 5.25
CA SER A 41 0.16 -8.89 5.80
C SER A 41 -0.18 -9.38 7.21
N LEU A 42 -0.74 -8.51 8.06
CA LEU A 42 -1.19 -8.90 9.40
C LEU A 42 -2.34 -9.92 9.36
N SER A 43 -3.15 -9.94 8.30
CA SER A 43 -4.25 -10.92 8.17
C SER A 43 -3.75 -12.36 8.05
N TYR A 44 -2.51 -12.56 7.59
CA TYR A 44 -1.87 -13.88 7.49
C TYR A 44 -1.25 -14.36 8.81
N VAL A 45 -1.16 -13.49 9.82
CA VAL A 45 -0.62 -13.82 11.13
C VAL A 45 -1.78 -13.97 12.13
N PRO A 46 -2.13 -15.19 12.56
CA PRO A 46 -3.27 -15.41 13.45
C PRO A 46 -3.19 -14.56 14.71
N GLY A 47 -4.24 -13.76 14.95
CA GLY A 47 -4.33 -12.90 16.12
C GLY A 47 -3.49 -11.62 16.06
N ALA A 48 -2.84 -11.28 14.96
CA ALA A 48 -2.08 -10.02 14.86
C ALA A 48 -2.99 -8.79 14.67
N LEU A 49 -4.07 -8.93 13.90
CA LEU A 49 -4.95 -7.82 13.55
C LEU A 49 -5.63 -7.19 14.79
N ILE A 50 -5.93 -7.98 15.82
CA ILE A 50 -6.64 -7.55 17.05
C ILE A 50 -5.90 -6.41 17.78
N TYR A 51 -4.58 -6.30 17.58
CA TYR A 51 -3.76 -5.27 18.22
C TYR A 51 -3.88 -3.90 17.53
N VAL A 52 -4.34 -3.85 16.28
CA VAL A 52 -4.37 -2.62 15.47
C VAL A 52 -5.75 -2.27 14.95
N GLU A 53 -6.66 -3.23 14.78
CA GLU A 53 -7.94 -3.06 14.07
C GLU A 53 -8.82 -1.94 14.63
N ASN A 54 -8.81 -1.75 15.95
CA ASN A 54 -9.57 -0.69 16.64
C ASN A 54 -9.00 0.72 16.40
N TYR A 55 -7.77 0.81 15.92
CA TYR A 55 -7.09 2.08 15.60
C TYR A 55 -7.07 2.35 14.10
N VAL A 56 -7.42 1.38 13.26
CA VAL A 56 -7.50 1.60 11.82
C VAL A 56 -8.65 2.57 11.52
N PRO A 57 -8.39 3.69 10.82
CA PRO A 57 -9.42 4.66 10.52
C PRO A 57 -10.22 4.21 9.28
N TRP A 58 -10.97 3.12 9.42
CA TRP A 58 -11.67 2.44 8.33
C TRP A 58 -12.57 3.37 7.50
N SER A 59 -13.32 4.25 8.17
CA SER A 59 -14.27 5.14 7.52
C SER A 59 -13.62 6.10 6.54
N VAL A 60 -12.49 6.73 6.90
CA VAL A 60 -11.78 7.61 5.97
C VAL A 60 -11.02 6.84 4.90
N LEU A 61 -10.45 5.66 5.22
CA LEU A 61 -9.82 4.79 4.22
C LEU A 61 -10.81 4.39 3.12
N VAL A 62 -12.02 3.95 3.51
CA VAL A 62 -13.09 3.60 2.55
C VAL A 62 -13.47 4.81 1.69
N LEU A 63 -13.59 6.00 2.28
CA LEU A 63 -13.86 7.23 1.52
C LEU A 63 -12.75 7.54 0.51
N SER A 64 -11.48 7.39 0.90
CA SER A 64 -10.32 7.59 0.01
C SER A 64 -10.34 6.59 -1.14
N LEU A 65 -10.49 5.30 -0.85
CA LEU A 65 -10.50 4.24 -1.86
C LEU A 65 -11.67 4.40 -2.84
N ASN A 66 -12.86 4.73 -2.34
CA ASN A 66 -14.03 5.02 -3.19
C ASN A 66 -13.86 6.28 -4.05
N SER A 67 -12.93 7.17 -3.72
CA SER A 67 -12.58 8.30 -4.60
C SER A 67 -11.70 7.88 -5.79
N LEU A 68 -10.98 6.76 -5.68
CA LEU A 68 -10.11 6.22 -6.74
C LEU A 68 -10.89 5.47 -7.81
N SER A 69 -11.99 4.80 -7.48
CA SER A 69 -12.84 4.13 -8.49
C SER A 69 -13.35 5.09 -9.56
N ARG A 70 -13.52 6.37 -9.22
CA ARG A 70 -13.90 7.43 -10.16
C ARG A 70 -12.78 7.85 -11.11
N SER A 71 -11.57 7.30 -10.97
CA SER A 71 -10.37 7.72 -11.69
C SER A 71 -9.92 6.76 -12.79
N GLY A 72 -10.77 5.80 -13.18
CA GLY A 72 -10.51 4.86 -14.28
C GLY A 72 -9.81 3.57 -13.86
N VAL A 73 -9.92 3.21 -12.57
CA VAL A 73 -9.51 1.89 -12.07
C VAL A 73 -10.40 0.82 -12.70
N VAL A 74 -9.80 -0.27 -13.17
CA VAL A 74 -10.54 -1.38 -13.78
C VAL A 74 -10.96 -2.34 -12.67
N ASP A 75 -12.26 -2.44 -12.39
CA ASP A 75 -12.81 -3.29 -11.32
C ASP A 75 -12.29 -4.73 -11.40
N ALA A 76 -12.18 -5.29 -12.61
CA ALA A 76 -11.66 -6.64 -12.82
C ALA A 76 -10.20 -6.84 -12.36
N HIS A 77 -9.38 -5.79 -12.36
CA HIS A 77 -8.01 -5.86 -11.83
C HIS A 77 -8.01 -5.83 -10.29
N VAL A 78 -8.87 -5.00 -9.69
CA VAL A 78 -8.98 -4.87 -8.23
C VAL A 78 -9.60 -6.11 -7.58
N GLU A 79 -10.58 -6.71 -8.23
CA GLU A 79 -11.24 -7.94 -7.78
C GLU A 79 -10.42 -9.20 -8.08
N SER A 80 -9.30 -9.06 -8.79
CA SER A 80 -8.40 -10.16 -9.10
C SER A 80 -7.82 -10.78 -7.82
N LYS A 81 -7.63 -12.10 -7.85
CA LYS A 81 -6.87 -12.81 -6.79
C LYS A 81 -5.37 -12.74 -7.00
N GLU A 82 -4.95 -12.41 -8.22
CA GLU A 82 -3.54 -12.24 -8.53
C GLU A 82 -3.06 -10.88 -8.03
N PHE A 83 -1.79 -10.82 -7.63
CA PHE A 83 -1.18 -9.56 -7.26
C PHE A 83 -1.28 -8.57 -8.44
N PRO A 84 -1.67 -7.30 -8.21
CA PRO A 84 -1.76 -6.30 -9.27
C PRO A 84 -0.35 -5.98 -9.78
N GLN A 85 0.01 -6.62 -10.90
CA GLN A 85 1.30 -6.48 -11.56
C GLN A 85 1.13 -5.73 -12.87
N GLN A 86 1.93 -4.69 -13.06
CA GLN A 86 1.96 -3.99 -14.33
C GLN A 86 2.66 -4.87 -15.38
N GLN A 87 1.97 -5.15 -16.48
CA GLN A 87 2.49 -6.04 -17.54
C GLN A 87 3.29 -5.32 -18.64
N SER A 88 3.38 -3.98 -18.62
CA SER A 88 4.03 -3.24 -19.71
C SER A 88 4.70 -1.91 -19.32
N GLY A 89 5.87 -1.67 -19.92
CA GLY A 89 6.40 -0.35 -20.27
C GLY A 89 7.23 0.40 -19.23
N THR A 90 6.98 0.26 -17.92
CA THR A 90 7.66 1.11 -16.90
C THR A 90 8.21 0.37 -15.68
N GLY A 91 8.49 -0.93 -15.83
CA GLY A 91 8.92 -1.79 -14.73
C GLY A 91 7.75 -2.34 -13.91
N ARG A 92 7.95 -3.51 -13.29
CA ARG A 92 6.94 -4.21 -12.47
C ARG A 92 6.76 -3.55 -11.10
N GLN A 93 7.78 -2.83 -10.62
CA GLN A 93 7.84 -2.26 -9.27
C GLN A 93 7.61 -0.75 -9.27
N LEU A 94 6.86 -0.28 -8.29
CA LEU A 94 6.70 1.14 -7.98
C LEU A 94 7.84 1.61 -7.05
N PRO A 95 8.12 2.92 -6.98
CA PRO A 95 9.18 3.44 -6.11
C PRO A 95 9.05 3.01 -4.65
N GLU A 96 7.82 2.98 -4.12
CA GLU A 96 7.51 2.54 -2.76
C GLU A 96 7.72 1.04 -2.50
N ASP A 97 7.82 0.20 -3.54
CA ASP A 97 8.02 -1.24 -3.36
C ASP A 97 9.37 -1.59 -2.77
N PHE A 98 10.41 -0.83 -3.17
CA PHE A 98 11.77 -1.07 -2.73
C PHE A 98 11.96 -0.85 -1.22
N PRO A 99 11.49 0.25 -0.60
CA PRO A 99 11.52 0.36 0.85
C PRO A 99 10.58 -0.64 1.54
N ILE A 100 9.40 -0.97 0.97
CA ILE A 100 8.50 -1.98 1.56
C ILE A 100 9.20 -3.34 1.63
N ARG A 101 9.95 -3.74 0.60
CA ARG A 101 10.71 -5.01 0.55
C ARG A 101 11.58 -5.24 1.79
N GLY A 102 12.13 -4.18 2.39
CA GLY A 102 12.98 -4.26 3.57
C GLY A 102 12.22 -4.46 4.89
N LEU A 103 10.88 -4.39 4.88
CA LEU A 103 10.05 -4.53 6.07
C LEU A 103 9.82 -6.01 6.41
N VAL A 104 9.84 -6.33 7.71
CA VAL A 104 9.73 -7.72 8.21
C VAL A 104 8.46 -8.45 7.76
N TRP A 105 7.39 -7.71 7.48
CA TRP A 105 6.10 -8.25 7.06
C TRP A 105 5.95 -8.37 5.53
N ALA A 106 6.85 -7.78 4.75
CA ALA A 106 6.77 -7.74 3.29
C ALA A 106 6.66 -9.12 2.61
N PRO A 107 7.25 -10.22 3.13
CA PRO A 107 7.08 -11.55 2.55
C PRO A 107 5.64 -12.09 2.54
N TYR A 108 4.74 -11.53 3.36
CA TYR A 108 3.31 -11.87 3.33
C TYR A 108 2.52 -11.11 2.25
N TYR A 109 3.11 -10.05 1.68
CA TYR A 109 2.46 -9.19 0.70
C TYR A 109 2.93 -9.44 -0.74
N PHE A 110 4.25 -9.47 -0.95
CA PHE A 110 4.79 -9.62 -2.30
C PHE A 110 4.89 -11.10 -2.73
N PRO A 111 4.57 -11.42 -4.00
CA PRO A 111 4.97 -12.68 -4.62
C PRO A 111 6.49 -12.90 -4.49
N SER A 112 6.91 -14.16 -4.35
CA SER A 112 8.32 -14.49 -4.11
C SER A 112 9.25 -14.04 -5.24
N ASP A 113 8.74 -14.02 -6.48
CA ASP A 113 9.45 -13.63 -7.70
C ASP A 113 9.31 -12.12 -8.00
N PHE A 114 8.61 -11.35 -7.16
CA PHE A 114 8.23 -9.97 -7.49
C PHE A 114 9.41 -9.03 -7.74
N PHE A 115 10.54 -9.29 -7.08
CA PHE A 115 11.79 -8.54 -7.22
C PHE A 115 12.88 -9.32 -7.96
N GLU A 116 12.49 -10.27 -8.81
CA GLU A 116 13.38 -11.02 -9.69
C GLU A 116 13.18 -10.59 -11.16
N GLY A 117 14.23 -10.74 -11.99
CA GLY A 117 14.16 -10.43 -13.42
C GLY A 117 14.29 -8.93 -13.73
N ASP A 118 13.30 -8.38 -14.46
CA ASP A 118 13.26 -6.99 -14.94
C ASP A 118 12.99 -6.00 -13.79
N VAL A 119 14.02 -5.80 -12.98
CA VAL A 119 14.05 -4.81 -11.90
C VAL A 119 14.78 -3.57 -12.39
N VAL A 120 14.19 -2.39 -12.19
CA VAL A 120 14.84 -1.13 -12.54
C VAL A 120 16.15 -0.92 -11.77
N ASP A 121 17.10 -0.24 -12.43
CA ASP A 121 18.39 0.10 -11.85
C ASP A 121 18.22 0.94 -10.58
N GLU A 122 19.19 0.84 -9.65
CA GLU A 122 19.07 1.46 -8.32
C GLU A 122 18.81 2.97 -8.37
N ASP A 123 19.47 3.66 -9.31
CA ASP A 123 19.30 5.09 -9.54
C ASP A 123 17.90 5.45 -10.07
N GLU A 124 17.19 4.50 -10.68
CA GLU A 124 15.85 4.70 -11.24
C GLU A 124 14.73 4.34 -10.26
N ARG A 125 15.02 3.58 -9.20
CA ARG A 125 14.02 3.10 -8.22
C ARG A 125 13.24 4.21 -7.53
N ALA A 126 13.85 5.39 -7.37
CA ALA A 126 13.23 6.52 -6.71
C ALA A 126 12.51 7.49 -7.67
N LEU A 127 12.53 7.22 -8.98
CA LEU A 127 11.93 8.11 -9.97
C LEU A 127 10.40 8.06 -9.91
N GLU A 128 9.77 9.22 -9.77
CA GLU A 128 8.32 9.36 -9.88
C GLU A 128 7.94 9.63 -11.34
N LEU A 129 7.32 8.65 -12.00
CA LEU A 129 6.89 8.74 -13.39
C LEU A 129 5.38 8.89 -13.49
N PRO A 130 4.85 9.64 -14.48
CA PRO A 130 3.40 9.74 -14.70
C PRO A 130 2.70 8.39 -14.88
N SER A 131 3.41 7.40 -15.45
CA SER A 131 2.95 6.02 -15.63
C SER A 131 2.65 5.28 -14.32
N HIS A 132 3.24 5.69 -13.19
CA HIS A 132 3.00 5.08 -11.88
C HIS A 132 1.59 5.35 -11.35
N THR A 133 0.86 6.30 -11.95
CA THR A 133 -0.43 6.74 -11.40
C THR A 133 -1.51 5.65 -11.41
N ALA A 134 -1.69 4.97 -12.54
CA ALA A 134 -2.68 3.90 -12.68
C ALA A 134 -2.36 2.65 -11.85
N PRO A 135 -1.16 2.03 -11.96
CA PRO A 135 -0.82 0.85 -11.17
C PRO A 135 -0.87 1.11 -9.66
N ARG A 136 -0.54 2.33 -9.22
CA ARG A 136 -0.62 2.71 -7.82
C ARG A 136 -2.06 2.86 -7.31
N ALA A 137 -3.02 3.17 -8.19
CA ALA A 137 -4.43 3.17 -7.83
C ALA A 137 -5.05 1.77 -7.81
N GLU A 138 -4.46 0.80 -8.53
CA GLU A 138 -4.87 -0.61 -8.54
C GLU A 138 -4.27 -1.43 -7.39
N ARG A 139 -3.15 -0.95 -6.81
CA ARG A 139 -2.44 -1.53 -5.66
C ARG A 139 -3.16 -1.35 -4.32
#